data_AF-A0A2A2W3M7-F1
#
_entry.id   AF-A0A2A2W3M7-F1
#
_cell.length_a   1.000
_cell.length_b   1.000
_cell.length_c   1.000
_cell.angle_alpha   90.00
_cell.angle_beta   90.00
_cell.angle_gamma   90.00
#
_symmetry.space_group_name_H-M   'P 1'
#
loop_
_entity.id
_entity.type
_entity.pdbx_description
1 polymer ?
#
loop_
_entity_poly.entity_id
_entity_poly.type
_entity_poly.pdbx_seq_one_letter_code
_entity_poly.pdbx_strand_id
1 'polypeptide(L)'
;MNHLDILHQRGRVLRPHHRTTHSSTIMTKRSFPARIRLTFLALVAAATSAASPPALVQASEPTTALQLFEERIMPIFRSPNPSSCVQCHLSSVDIKDYILPSHTETFLALRADGLVDVEAPEQSKILTLIQMGEKDSDPLAKRIHAKTRQAEYEAFSAWINACCSDPDLVSRSAPEQLAEVGPAKPIEVVRHARKSRVLEAFTRNVWSQRMRCFPCHTPDEIDADNPKHQKPAERHGELVKTYGARMNLFRETPEATLAALVASSRKQDGKRYPLINLREPAKSLLVLKPTAKLPPKQDDGTLGKPSSADPVSHMGGIKMHVDDHSYKLFVAWLEDYAAVVGDQYATADELPSDNWIPTQRILRVKGTPADWKPGSVVQLFVHGKDSSGNWSDDPVAFTQSVVTPRAMVNGALLLIASNLGPDQEVAEDAFPLAPGEYLVKAYVDTESKIKTAPSQLLDSSDFAGQAVIDAKWLIGFPQAETFEGARLVK
;
A
#
# COMPACT_ATOMS: atom_id res chain seq x y z
N MET A 1 -64.69 6.74 17.83
CA MET A 1 -65.59 6.35 18.93
C MET A 1 -64.86 5.32 19.78
N ASN A 2 -64.42 5.75 20.98
CA ASN A 2 -64.50 5.13 22.32
C ASN A 2 -64.21 3.60 22.43
N HIS A 3 -63.46 3.07 23.41
CA HIS A 3 -62.90 3.60 24.66
C HIS A 3 -62.05 2.50 25.37
N LEU A 4 -61.10 2.94 26.22
CA LEU A 4 -60.59 2.37 27.50
C LEU A 4 -59.66 1.13 27.44
N ASP A 5 -58.38 1.22 27.82
CA ASP A 5 -57.73 1.49 29.12
C ASP A 5 -57.78 0.32 30.13
N ILE A 6 -56.61 -0.12 30.62
CA ILE A 6 -56.20 -0.07 32.04
C ILE A 6 -54.71 -0.44 32.22
N LEU A 7 -54.07 0.42 33.01
CA LEU A 7 -52.74 0.45 33.64
C LEU A 7 -52.27 -0.83 34.38
N HIS A 8 -50.97 -1.10 34.35
CA HIS A 8 -50.18 -1.20 35.60
C HIS A 8 -48.66 -0.93 35.42
N GLN A 9 -48.21 0.15 36.07
CA GLN A 9 -46.81 0.48 36.35
C GLN A 9 -46.29 -0.36 37.52
N ARG A 10 -45.05 -0.85 37.44
CA ARG A 10 -44.14 -0.94 38.60
C ARG A 10 -42.70 -0.72 38.14
N GLY A 11 -42.14 0.41 38.52
CA GLY A 11 -40.71 0.69 38.38
C GLY A 11 -39.87 -0.08 39.40
N ARG A 12 -38.63 -0.39 39.03
CA ARG A 12 -37.53 -0.59 39.98
C ARG A 12 -36.26 0.05 39.46
N VAL A 13 -35.80 0.97 40.29
CA VAL A 13 -34.50 1.64 40.30
C VAL A 13 -33.38 0.62 40.49
N LEU A 14 -32.31 0.70 39.71
CA LEU A 14 -31.02 0.10 40.04
C LEU A 14 -29.96 1.21 40.08
N ARG A 15 -29.43 1.44 41.29
CA ARG A 15 -28.26 2.27 41.58
C ARG A 15 -26.97 1.56 41.14
N PRO A 16 -25.87 2.31 40.91
CA PRO A 16 -24.58 1.73 40.54
C PRO A 16 -23.85 1.22 41.78
N HIS A 17 -23.22 0.06 41.68
CA HIS A 17 -22.21 -0.40 42.64
C HIS A 17 -20.81 -0.25 42.04
N HIS A 18 -20.09 0.77 42.51
CA HIS A 18 -18.65 0.71 42.62
C HIS A 18 -18.25 -0.39 43.60
N ARG A 19 -17.39 -1.33 43.17
CA ARG A 19 -16.46 -1.97 44.10
C ARG A 19 -15.18 -2.41 43.38
N THR A 20 -14.13 -1.67 43.66
CA THR A 20 -12.73 -2.07 43.58
C THR A 20 -12.47 -3.25 44.52
N THR A 21 -11.76 -4.27 44.05
CA THR A 21 -10.88 -5.07 44.92
C THR A 21 -9.64 -5.52 44.16
N HIS A 22 -8.50 -5.24 44.78
CA HIS A 22 -7.18 -5.74 44.45
C HIS A 22 -7.07 -7.26 44.70
N SER A 23 -6.32 -7.96 43.86
CA SER A 23 -5.43 -9.02 44.34
C SER A 23 -4.23 -9.16 43.42
N SER A 24 -3.11 -8.67 43.96
CA SER A 24 -1.76 -8.78 43.44
C SER A 24 -1.27 -10.21 43.61
N THR A 25 -0.81 -10.85 42.54
CA THR A 25 0.03 -12.05 42.65
C THR A 25 1.49 -11.64 42.61
N ILE A 26 2.18 -12.11 43.64
CA ILE A 26 3.57 -11.90 43.99
C ILE A 26 4.47 -12.68 43.00
N MET A 27 5.40 -12.00 42.33
CA MET A 27 6.64 -12.62 41.90
C MET A 27 7.85 -11.77 42.32
N THR A 28 8.72 -12.48 43.03
CA THR A 28 9.95 -12.12 43.73
C THR A 28 10.94 -11.28 42.92
N LYS A 29 11.30 -10.12 43.47
CA LYS A 29 12.47 -9.32 43.08
C LYS A 29 13.75 -9.99 43.56
N ARG A 30 14.69 -10.23 42.65
CA ARG A 30 16.09 -10.53 42.97
C ARG A 30 16.77 -9.24 43.44
N SER A 31 17.41 -9.35 44.60
CA SER A 31 18.21 -8.34 45.26
C SER A 31 19.58 -8.18 44.61
N PHE A 32 19.99 -6.94 44.34
CA PHE A 32 21.39 -6.55 44.16
C PHE A 32 21.78 -5.65 45.34
N PRO A 33 22.92 -5.89 46.03
CA PRO A 33 23.31 -5.07 47.16
C PRO A 33 23.91 -3.74 46.72
N ALA A 34 23.34 -2.66 47.25
CA ALA A 34 23.93 -1.33 47.27
C ALA A 34 25.05 -1.27 48.33
N ARG A 35 26.17 -0.60 48.01
CA ARG A 35 27.02 0.16 48.95
C ARG A 35 28.20 0.78 48.21
N ILE A 36 28.09 2.05 47.80
CA ILE A 36 29.19 3.02 47.88
C ILE A 36 28.55 4.36 48.27
N ARG A 37 28.78 4.77 49.52
CA ARG A 37 28.61 6.15 49.98
C ARG A 37 29.91 6.87 49.65
N LEU A 38 29.87 7.95 48.87
CA LEU A 38 30.93 8.95 48.89
C LEU A 38 30.32 10.33 49.17
N THR A 39 30.64 10.76 50.38
CA THR A 39 30.70 12.10 50.96
C THR A 39 30.74 13.26 49.96
N PHE A 40 29.75 14.15 50.04
CA PHE A 40 29.83 15.51 49.49
C PHE A 40 30.68 16.37 50.44
N LEU A 41 31.84 16.83 49.96
CA LEU A 41 32.60 17.91 50.58
C LEU A 41 32.15 19.23 49.94
N ALA A 42 31.57 20.12 50.74
CA ALA A 42 31.30 21.49 50.35
C ALA A 42 32.62 22.28 50.39
N LEU A 43 33.08 22.75 49.23
CA LEU A 43 34.17 23.73 49.14
C LEU A 43 33.56 25.06 48.68
N VAL A 44 33.45 26.00 49.62
CA VAL A 44 33.16 27.41 49.35
C VAL A 44 34.47 28.05 48.89
N ALA A 45 34.59 28.33 47.59
CA ALA A 45 35.66 29.14 47.04
C ALA A 45 35.10 30.52 46.69
N ALA A 46 35.52 31.52 47.46
CA ALA A 46 35.38 32.93 47.11
C ALA A 46 36.30 33.21 45.92
N ALA A 47 35.72 33.60 44.78
CA ALA A 47 36.45 34.08 43.63
C ALA A 47 36.04 35.52 43.33
N THR A 48 37.01 36.40 43.50
CA THR A 48 37.04 37.83 43.22
C THR A 48 36.64 38.15 41.78
N SER A 49 35.71 39.09 41.64
CA SER A 49 35.33 39.73 40.37
C SER A 49 36.50 40.50 39.77
N ALA A 50 37.18 39.90 38.79
CA ALA A 50 38.02 40.62 37.84
C ALA A 50 37.15 41.01 36.63
N ALA A 51 36.96 42.30 36.43
CA ALA A 51 36.28 42.84 35.26
C ALA A 51 37.07 42.49 33.99
N SER A 52 36.50 41.63 33.16
CA SER A 52 37.00 41.41 31.79
C SER A 52 36.61 42.61 30.93
N PRO A 53 37.49 43.12 30.06
CA PRO A 53 37.12 44.14 29.08
C PRO A 53 36.04 43.58 28.14
N PRO A 54 35.13 44.41 27.64
CA PRO A 54 34.12 43.97 26.69
C PRO A 54 34.83 43.45 25.44
N ALA A 55 34.64 42.16 25.15
CA ALA A 55 34.97 41.62 23.85
C ALA A 55 34.13 42.38 22.82
N LEU A 56 34.81 43.19 21.99
CA LEU A 56 34.26 43.71 20.76
C LEU A 56 33.79 42.50 19.94
N VAL A 57 32.47 42.30 19.91
CA VAL A 57 31.81 41.44 18.93
C VAL A 57 32.11 42.10 17.58
N GLN A 58 33.17 41.63 16.92
CA GLN A 58 33.31 41.84 15.49
C GLN A 58 32.08 41.20 14.86
N ALA A 59 31.17 42.04 14.37
CA ALA A 59 30.12 41.60 13.48
C ALA A 59 30.81 40.91 12.30
N SER A 60 30.74 39.58 12.27
CA SER A 60 31.17 38.80 11.12
C SER A 60 30.46 39.37 9.89
N GLU A 61 31.20 39.67 8.83
CA GLU A 61 30.61 40.10 7.57
C GLU A 61 29.47 39.15 7.18
N PRO A 62 28.34 39.68 6.66
CA PRO A 62 27.21 38.85 6.29
C PRO A 62 27.66 37.79 5.28
N THR A 63 27.47 36.52 5.63
CA THR A 63 27.81 35.39 4.75
C THR A 63 27.07 35.54 3.43
N THR A 64 27.79 35.54 2.31
CA THR A 64 27.19 35.76 1.01
C THR A 64 26.38 34.54 0.56
N ALA A 65 25.42 34.74 -0.36
CA ALA A 65 24.65 33.64 -0.93
C ALA A 65 25.54 32.57 -1.59
N LEU A 66 26.62 32.99 -2.26
CA LEU A 66 27.61 32.08 -2.84
C LEU A 66 28.31 31.24 -1.76
N GLN A 67 28.78 31.87 -0.68
CA GLN A 67 29.41 31.15 0.44
C GLN A 67 28.45 30.12 1.05
N LEU A 68 27.19 30.49 1.30
CA LEU A 68 26.20 29.54 1.82
C LEU A 68 25.93 28.37 0.86
N PHE A 69 25.92 28.63 -0.46
CA PHE A 69 25.77 27.59 -1.46
C PHE A 69 26.94 26.59 -1.42
N GLU A 70 28.18 27.10 -1.42
CA GLU A 70 29.39 26.26 -1.40
C GLU A 70 29.54 25.48 -0.08
N GLU A 71 29.24 26.11 1.05
CA GLU A 71 29.43 25.52 2.38
C GLU A 71 28.29 24.60 2.81
N ARG A 72 27.05 24.80 2.31
CA ARG A 72 25.86 24.09 2.80
C ARG A 72 25.09 23.32 1.74
N ILE A 73 24.95 23.85 0.53
CA ILE A 73 24.19 23.20 -0.56
C ILE A 73 25.06 22.17 -1.30
N MET A 74 26.28 22.55 -1.69
CA MET A 74 27.17 21.65 -2.42
C MET A 74 27.56 20.38 -1.67
N PRO A 75 27.71 20.37 -0.33
CA PRO A 75 27.87 19.12 0.41
C PRO A 75 26.66 18.17 0.30
N ILE A 76 25.43 18.70 0.22
CA ILE A 76 24.23 17.89 -0.03
C ILE A 76 24.31 17.30 -1.44
N PHE A 77 24.63 18.14 -2.44
CA PHE A 77 24.77 17.72 -3.83
C PHE A 77 25.79 16.59 -4.02
N ARG A 78 26.95 16.71 -3.35
CA ARG A 78 28.06 15.75 -3.44
C ARG A 78 27.92 14.54 -2.52
N SER A 79 26.94 14.53 -1.62
CA SER A 79 26.75 13.44 -0.66
C SER A 79 26.40 12.14 -1.39
N PRO A 80 27.06 11.01 -1.07
CA PRO A 80 26.66 9.71 -1.60
C PRO A 80 25.39 9.17 -0.93
N ASN A 81 24.98 9.75 0.20
CA ASN A 81 23.77 9.33 0.91
C ASN A 81 22.52 9.88 0.21
N PRO A 82 21.40 9.14 0.23
CA PRO A 82 20.14 9.65 -0.28
C PRO A 82 19.63 10.83 0.56
N SER A 83 18.89 11.74 -0.08
CA SER A 83 18.25 12.87 0.59
C SER A 83 17.08 12.47 1.48
N SER A 84 16.46 13.43 2.17
CA SER A 84 15.18 13.16 2.86
C SER A 84 14.00 12.88 1.90
N CYS A 85 14.11 13.18 0.61
CA CYS A 85 13.05 12.95 -0.39
C CYS A 85 12.70 11.46 -0.57
N VAL A 86 13.67 10.56 -0.36
CA VAL A 86 13.45 9.09 -0.41
C VAL A 86 12.59 8.57 0.74
N GLN A 87 12.27 9.44 1.70
CA GLN A 87 11.30 9.10 2.72
C GLN A 87 9.90 8.94 2.12
N CYS A 88 9.52 9.77 1.14
CA CYS A 88 8.18 9.73 0.55
C CYS A 88 8.17 9.00 -0.80
N HIS A 89 9.28 9.02 -1.52
CA HIS A 89 9.46 8.40 -2.83
C HIS A 89 10.33 7.15 -2.73
N LEU A 90 9.92 6.06 -3.38
CA LEU A 90 10.73 4.83 -3.43
C LEU A 90 11.87 4.94 -4.45
N SER A 91 11.70 5.78 -5.47
CA SER A 91 12.69 6.07 -6.50
C SER A 91 12.41 7.41 -7.18
N SER A 92 13.19 7.77 -8.20
CA SER A 92 12.94 8.89 -9.11
C SER A 92 13.03 10.32 -8.54
N VAL A 93 13.26 10.52 -7.24
CA VAL A 93 13.37 11.86 -6.64
C VAL A 93 14.49 11.92 -5.61
N ASP A 94 15.42 12.85 -5.81
CA ASP A 94 16.42 13.27 -4.83
C ASP A 94 16.42 14.82 -4.74
N ILE A 95 16.84 15.38 -3.61
CA ILE A 95 16.97 16.84 -3.48
C ILE A 95 18.07 17.38 -4.40
N LYS A 96 19.02 16.53 -4.77
CA LYS A 96 20.13 16.85 -5.68
C LYS A 96 19.66 17.18 -7.09
N ASP A 97 18.49 16.68 -7.48
CA ASP A 97 17.91 16.97 -8.79
C ASP A 97 17.51 18.45 -8.91
N TYR A 98 17.43 19.17 -7.78
CA TYR A 98 17.10 20.59 -7.69
C TYR A 98 18.33 21.50 -7.55
N ILE A 99 19.55 20.95 -7.70
CA ILE A 99 20.81 21.68 -7.53
C ILE A 99 21.58 21.66 -8.85
N LEU A 100 21.86 22.84 -9.40
CA LEU A 100 22.68 23.04 -10.61
C LEU A 100 24.14 23.35 -10.23
N PRO A 101 25.10 23.31 -11.17
CA PRO A 101 26.52 23.47 -10.88
C PRO A 101 26.91 24.78 -10.18
N SER A 102 26.12 25.86 -10.30
CA SER A 102 26.37 27.14 -9.66
C SER A 102 25.18 27.67 -8.83
N HIS A 103 25.49 28.53 -7.86
CA HIS A 103 24.48 29.18 -7.01
C HIS A 103 23.50 30.04 -7.84
N THR A 104 24.01 30.76 -8.84
CA THR A 104 23.20 31.63 -9.69
C THR A 104 22.24 30.81 -10.52
N GLU A 105 22.74 29.77 -11.22
CA GLU A 105 21.89 28.91 -12.05
C GLU A 105 20.82 28.22 -11.20
N THR A 106 21.21 27.66 -10.06
CA THR A 106 20.26 26.99 -9.15
C THR A 106 19.16 27.94 -8.70
N PHE A 107 19.51 29.14 -8.22
CA PHE A 107 18.50 30.10 -7.75
C PHE A 107 17.57 30.55 -8.88
N LEU A 108 18.13 30.91 -10.04
CA LEU A 108 17.33 31.37 -11.18
C LEU A 108 16.38 30.27 -11.67
N ALA A 109 16.81 29.01 -11.69
CA ALA A 109 15.99 27.88 -12.13
C ALA A 109 14.86 27.57 -11.14
N LEU A 110 15.18 27.49 -9.84
CA LEU A 110 14.16 27.28 -8.81
C LEU A 110 13.15 28.43 -8.78
N ARG A 111 13.58 29.68 -9.00
CA ARG A 111 12.65 30.81 -9.08
C ARG A 111 11.80 30.76 -10.34
N ALA A 112 12.38 30.44 -11.50
CA ALA A 112 11.65 30.33 -12.76
C ALA A 112 10.55 29.25 -12.71
N ASP A 113 10.82 28.15 -12.00
CA ASP A 113 9.87 27.04 -11.81
C ASP A 113 8.87 27.27 -10.66
N GLY A 114 8.89 28.46 -10.04
CA GLY A 114 8.02 28.80 -8.91
C GLY A 114 8.29 27.97 -7.65
N LEU A 115 9.50 27.43 -7.50
CA LEU A 115 9.95 26.68 -6.33
C LEU A 115 10.52 27.60 -5.23
N VAL A 116 11.02 28.78 -5.62
CA VAL A 116 11.44 29.86 -4.72
C VAL A 116 10.49 31.04 -4.85
N ASP A 117 10.00 31.50 -3.70
CA ASP A 117 9.23 32.73 -3.56
C ASP A 117 10.19 33.86 -3.15
N VAL A 118 10.30 34.90 -3.96
CA VAL A 118 11.21 36.03 -3.68
C VAL A 118 10.60 37.01 -2.67
N GLU A 119 9.27 37.13 -2.66
CA GLU A 119 8.56 38.06 -1.78
C GLU A 119 8.43 37.48 -0.37
N ALA A 120 8.25 36.16 -0.26
CA ALA A 120 8.20 35.42 0.99
C ALA A 120 9.15 34.21 0.96
N PRO A 121 10.47 34.41 1.09
CA PRO A 121 11.50 33.37 0.98
C PRO A 121 11.24 32.12 1.84
N GLU A 122 10.70 32.31 3.04
CA GLU A 122 10.32 31.26 3.98
C GLU A 122 9.12 30.41 3.53
N GLN A 123 8.30 30.92 2.60
CA GLN A 123 7.15 30.23 2.01
C GLN A 123 7.49 29.51 0.70
N SER A 124 8.77 29.53 0.29
CA SER A 124 9.24 28.83 -0.90
C SER A 124 8.80 27.37 -0.93
N LYS A 125 8.21 26.95 -2.05
CA LYS A 125 7.65 25.61 -2.23
C LYS A 125 8.69 24.51 -2.00
N ILE A 126 9.96 24.72 -2.38
CA ILE A 126 11.04 23.75 -2.13
C ILE A 126 11.24 23.45 -0.63
N LEU A 127 11.10 24.46 0.24
CA LEU A 127 11.18 24.29 1.70
C LEU A 127 10.01 23.45 2.22
N THR A 128 8.81 23.72 1.70
CA THR A 128 7.61 22.91 2.01
C THR A 128 7.81 21.45 1.59
N LEU A 129 8.38 21.20 0.41
CA LEU A 129 8.65 19.85 -0.10
C LEU A 129 9.64 19.09 0.79
N ILE A 130 10.73 19.73 1.23
CA ILE A 130 11.69 19.13 2.17
C ILE A 130 10.99 18.73 3.48
N GLN A 131 10.11 19.59 4.01
CA GLN A 131 9.38 19.32 5.24
C GLN A 131 8.26 18.28 5.12
N MET A 132 7.80 17.91 3.91
CA MET A 132 6.67 16.99 3.74
C MET A 132 6.80 15.67 4.49
N GLY A 133 8.02 15.16 4.68
CA GLY A 133 8.23 13.90 5.41
C GLY A 133 7.88 13.99 6.91
N GLU A 134 7.60 15.16 7.47
CA GLU A 134 6.98 15.31 8.80
C GLU A 134 5.54 14.79 8.84
N LYS A 135 4.88 14.67 7.68
CA LYS A 135 3.51 14.15 7.57
C LYS A 135 3.47 12.65 7.30
N ASP A 136 4.62 11.98 7.15
CA ASP A 136 4.70 10.54 6.89
C ASP A 136 4.00 9.72 7.99
N SER A 137 3.17 8.75 7.64
CA SER A 137 2.47 7.92 8.63
C SER A 137 3.40 7.02 9.43
N ASP A 138 4.61 6.68 8.92
CA ASP A 138 5.57 5.80 9.60
C ASP A 138 6.44 6.58 10.62
N PRO A 139 6.27 6.36 11.94
CA PRO A 139 7.05 7.06 12.97
C PRO A 139 8.54 6.73 12.94
N LEU A 140 8.91 5.53 12.47
CA LEU A 140 10.31 5.12 12.37
C LEU A 140 10.98 5.83 11.19
N ALA A 141 10.33 5.86 10.02
CA ALA A 141 10.84 6.60 8.87
C ALA A 141 11.01 8.10 9.18
N LYS A 142 10.00 8.71 9.82
CA LYS A 142 10.09 10.09 10.33
C LYS A 142 11.35 10.33 11.15
N ARG A 143 11.62 9.45 12.12
CA ARG A 143 12.78 9.56 13.02
C ARG A 143 14.11 9.36 12.30
N ILE A 144 14.19 8.38 11.40
CA ILE A 144 15.41 8.06 10.64
C ILE A 144 15.84 9.25 9.78
N HIS A 145 14.89 9.90 9.11
CA HIS A 145 15.18 10.99 8.18
C HIS A 145 15.17 12.38 8.81
N ALA A 146 14.72 12.54 10.06
CA ALA A 146 14.56 13.83 10.73
C ALA A 146 15.82 14.70 10.69
N LYS A 147 16.99 14.13 11.03
CA LYS A 147 18.25 14.90 11.05
C LYS A 147 18.66 15.38 9.65
N THR A 148 18.57 14.51 8.65
CA THR A 148 18.91 14.86 7.27
C THR A 148 17.96 15.93 6.73
N ARG A 149 16.65 15.77 6.96
CA ARG A 149 15.63 16.74 6.56
C ARG A 149 15.87 18.11 7.19
N GLN A 150 16.18 18.14 8.48
CA GLN A 150 16.46 19.39 9.19
C GLN A 150 17.69 20.09 8.59
N ALA A 151 18.76 19.34 8.32
CA ALA A 151 19.97 19.88 7.72
C ALA A 151 19.71 20.41 6.29
N GLU A 152 18.95 19.67 5.47
CA GLU A 152 18.54 20.13 4.14
C GLU A 152 17.69 21.40 4.22
N TYR A 153 16.69 21.43 5.11
CA TYR A 153 15.83 22.59 5.29
C TYR A 153 16.62 23.83 5.73
N GLU A 154 17.48 23.70 6.75
CA GLU A 154 18.30 24.82 7.24
C GLU A 154 19.28 25.33 6.19
N ALA A 155 19.88 24.43 5.39
CA ALA A 155 20.77 24.79 4.30
C ALA A 155 20.04 25.58 3.22
N PHE A 156 18.93 25.04 2.70
CA PHE A 156 18.13 25.71 1.68
C PHE A 156 17.51 27.00 2.19
N SER A 157 16.95 27.02 3.39
CA SER A 157 16.31 28.23 3.95
C SER A 157 17.31 29.37 4.13
N ALA A 158 18.49 29.10 4.70
CA ALA A 158 19.52 30.13 4.85
C ALA A 158 20.01 30.65 3.50
N TRP A 159 20.25 29.75 2.55
CA TRP A 159 20.73 30.10 1.21
C TRP A 159 19.70 30.90 0.40
N ILE A 160 18.42 30.49 0.40
CA ILE A 160 17.32 31.18 -0.28
C ILE A 160 17.15 32.59 0.29
N ASN A 161 17.16 32.75 1.62
CA ASN A 161 17.08 34.06 2.27
C ASN A 161 18.21 35.00 1.82
N ALA A 162 19.43 34.49 1.74
CA ALA A 162 20.58 35.27 1.28
C ALA A 162 20.46 35.65 -0.21
N CYS A 163 19.94 34.75 -1.06
CA CYS A 163 19.70 35.03 -2.47
C CYS A 163 18.61 36.09 -2.68
N CYS A 164 17.49 35.99 -1.95
CA CYS A 164 16.40 36.97 -2.05
C CYS A 164 16.79 38.35 -1.49
N SER A 165 17.83 38.40 -0.64
CA SER A 165 18.40 39.66 -0.13
C SER A 165 19.42 40.30 -1.08
N ASP A 166 19.77 39.65 -2.19
CA ASP A 166 20.70 40.14 -3.22
C ASP A 166 19.90 40.77 -4.38
N PRO A 167 19.85 42.12 -4.49
CA PRO A 167 19.05 42.79 -5.51
C PRO A 167 19.52 42.49 -6.94
N ASP A 168 20.81 42.23 -7.14
CA ASP A 168 21.37 41.92 -8.45
C ASP A 168 20.92 40.53 -8.89
N LEU A 169 20.90 39.56 -7.97
CA LEU A 169 20.43 38.21 -8.25
C LEU A 169 18.91 38.16 -8.47
N VAL A 170 18.14 38.91 -7.67
CA VAL A 170 16.68 39.01 -7.79
C VAL A 170 16.26 39.70 -9.08
N SER A 171 16.92 40.78 -9.50
CA SER A 171 16.55 41.49 -10.73
C SER A 171 17.03 40.80 -12.01
N ARG A 172 17.99 39.87 -11.91
CA ARG A 172 18.54 39.14 -13.05
C ARG A 172 17.48 38.28 -13.72
N SER A 173 17.36 38.37 -15.04
CA SER A 173 16.49 37.48 -15.82
C SER A 173 17.07 36.06 -15.89
N ALA A 174 16.18 35.07 -15.93
CA ALA A 174 16.58 33.71 -16.26
C ALA A 174 17.16 33.66 -17.69
N PRO A 175 18.26 32.93 -17.93
CA PRO A 175 18.73 32.62 -19.28
C PRO A 175 17.62 31.98 -20.11
N GLU A 176 17.60 32.25 -21.42
CA GLU A 176 16.63 31.66 -22.35
C GLU A 176 16.72 30.12 -22.42
N GLN A 177 17.92 29.58 -22.18
CA GLN A 177 18.20 28.15 -22.07
C GLN A 177 18.66 27.83 -20.65
N LEU A 178 17.74 27.91 -19.70
CA LEU A 178 18.00 27.50 -18.33
C LEU A 178 17.86 25.98 -18.23
N ALA A 179 18.81 25.33 -17.56
CA ALA A 179 18.70 23.92 -17.25
C ALA A 179 17.47 23.67 -16.37
N GLU A 180 16.69 22.65 -16.70
CA GLU A 180 15.53 22.24 -15.92
C GLU A 180 15.97 21.73 -14.55
N VAL A 181 15.21 22.07 -13.50
CA VAL A 181 15.44 21.58 -12.14
C VAL A 181 14.36 20.59 -11.72
N GLY A 182 14.76 19.62 -10.92
CA GLY A 182 13.91 18.55 -10.45
C GLY A 182 14.14 17.24 -11.20
N PRO A 183 13.34 16.21 -10.88
CA PRO A 183 13.49 14.87 -11.44
C PRO A 183 13.50 14.87 -12.97
N ALA A 184 14.46 14.15 -13.56
CA ALA A 184 14.52 13.96 -15.01
C ALA A 184 13.32 13.16 -15.58
N LYS A 185 12.55 12.50 -14.71
CA LYS A 185 11.40 11.67 -15.10
C LYS A 185 10.11 12.48 -15.08
N PRO A 186 9.14 12.15 -15.96
CA PRO A 186 7.83 12.79 -15.96
C PRO A 186 7.14 12.75 -14.60
N ILE A 187 6.32 13.77 -14.30
CA ILE A 187 5.66 13.91 -13.01
C ILE A 187 4.73 12.73 -12.68
N GLU A 188 4.17 12.08 -13.69
CA GLU A 188 3.35 10.88 -13.57
C GLU A 188 4.16 9.73 -12.97
N VAL A 189 5.37 9.50 -13.49
CA VAL A 189 6.29 8.46 -13.00
C VAL A 189 6.73 8.77 -11.57
N VAL A 190 7.09 10.03 -11.30
CA VAL A 190 7.46 10.51 -9.96
C VAL A 190 6.32 10.31 -8.96
N ARG A 191 5.06 10.56 -9.38
CA ARG A 191 3.87 10.35 -8.56
C ARG A 191 3.59 8.87 -8.33
N HIS A 192 3.76 8.03 -9.36
CA HIS A 192 3.59 6.58 -9.27
C HIS A 192 4.56 5.95 -8.28
N ALA A 193 5.81 6.43 -8.25
CA ALA A 193 6.85 5.95 -7.33
C ALA A 193 6.66 6.39 -5.85
N ARG A 194 5.60 7.12 -5.51
CA ARG A 194 5.30 7.51 -4.11
C ARG A 194 4.91 6.29 -3.29
N LYS A 195 5.38 6.23 -2.03
CA LYS A 195 5.02 5.15 -1.10
C LYS A 195 3.51 5.02 -0.89
N SER A 196 2.79 6.15 -0.85
CA SER A 196 1.33 6.15 -0.72
C SER A 196 0.63 5.51 -1.92
N ARG A 197 1.13 5.74 -3.15
CA ARG A 197 0.59 5.09 -4.36
C ARG A 197 0.89 3.60 -4.40
N VAL A 198 2.10 3.20 -4.04
CA VAL A 198 2.45 1.77 -3.91
C VAL A 198 1.61 1.06 -2.85
N LEU A 199 1.32 1.75 -1.74
CA LEU A 199 0.43 1.25 -0.69
C LEU A 199 -1.02 1.14 -1.18
N GLU A 200 -1.54 2.15 -1.89
CA GLU A 200 -2.88 2.11 -2.49
C GLU A 200 -3.01 0.91 -3.44
N ALA A 201 -2.02 0.73 -4.34
CA ALA A 201 -1.95 -0.42 -5.23
C ALA A 201 -1.83 -1.74 -4.45
N PHE A 202 -1.07 -1.79 -3.36
CA PHE A 202 -0.98 -2.97 -2.48
C PHE A 202 -2.34 -3.30 -1.85
N THR A 203 -3.04 -2.29 -1.33
CA THR A 203 -4.35 -2.43 -0.70
C THR A 203 -5.35 -3.02 -1.70
N ARG A 204 -5.36 -2.48 -2.91
CA ARG A 204 -6.24 -2.90 -3.99
C ARG A 204 -5.93 -4.30 -4.50
N ASN A 205 -4.68 -4.62 -4.76
CA ASN A 205 -4.32 -5.86 -5.46
C ASN A 205 -4.04 -7.03 -4.51
N VAL A 206 -3.36 -6.79 -3.38
CA VAL A 206 -2.92 -7.85 -2.46
C VAL A 206 -3.83 -7.96 -1.24
N TRP A 207 -4.01 -6.85 -0.53
CA TRP A 207 -4.74 -6.82 0.74
C TRP A 207 -6.23 -7.18 0.58
N SER A 208 -6.85 -6.74 -0.52
CA SER A 208 -8.26 -7.07 -0.84
C SER A 208 -8.52 -8.58 -0.97
N GLN A 209 -7.48 -9.37 -1.27
CA GLN A 209 -7.58 -10.82 -1.45
C GLN A 209 -7.14 -11.61 -0.21
N ARG A 210 -6.75 -10.93 0.88
CA ARG A 210 -6.16 -11.56 2.07
C ARG A 210 -7.04 -12.65 2.68
N MET A 211 -8.36 -12.55 2.54
CA MET A 211 -9.32 -13.52 3.07
C MET A 211 -9.19 -14.91 2.44
N ARG A 212 -8.52 -15.06 1.30
CA ARG A 212 -8.17 -16.38 0.74
C ARG A 212 -7.15 -17.12 1.61
N CYS A 213 -6.38 -16.38 2.40
CA CYS A 213 -5.39 -16.89 3.34
C CYS A 213 -5.93 -17.00 4.77
N PHE A 214 -7.17 -16.57 5.02
CA PHE A 214 -7.89 -16.78 6.27
C PHE A 214 -8.17 -18.28 6.47
N PRO A 215 -8.11 -18.81 7.71
CA PRO A 215 -7.76 -18.13 8.96
C PRO A 215 -6.26 -18.23 9.32
N CYS A 216 -5.42 -18.75 8.42
CA CYS A 216 -4.04 -19.11 8.78
C CYS A 216 -3.13 -17.88 8.89
N HIS A 217 -3.43 -16.82 8.13
CA HIS A 217 -2.52 -15.71 7.91
C HIS A 217 -3.01 -14.32 8.30
N THR A 218 -4.23 -14.23 8.83
CA THR A 218 -4.95 -12.99 9.14
C THR A 218 -5.48 -13.06 10.58
N PRO A 219 -4.58 -13.09 11.59
CA PRO A 219 -4.98 -13.26 13.00
C PRO A 219 -5.95 -12.18 13.47
N ASP A 220 -5.76 -10.95 13.01
CA ASP A 220 -6.53 -9.79 13.45
C ASP A 220 -7.98 -9.81 12.92
N GLU A 221 -8.29 -10.70 11.97
CA GLU A 221 -9.66 -10.96 11.47
C GLU A 221 -10.39 -12.04 12.32
N ILE A 222 -9.69 -12.69 13.26
CA ILE A 222 -10.26 -13.70 14.15
C ILE A 222 -10.83 -12.99 15.39
N ASP A 223 -12.08 -12.56 15.28
CA ASP A 223 -12.89 -12.08 16.41
C ASP A 223 -13.11 -13.18 17.47
N ALA A 224 -12.58 -12.97 18.68
CA ALA A 224 -12.70 -13.90 19.81
C ALA A 224 -14.13 -14.00 20.37
N ASP A 225 -14.94 -12.95 20.19
CA ASP A 225 -16.32 -12.89 20.67
C ASP A 225 -17.30 -13.54 19.68
N ASN A 226 -16.86 -13.85 18.46
CA ASN A 226 -17.66 -14.54 17.46
C ASN A 226 -17.57 -16.07 17.64
N PRO A 227 -18.67 -16.77 17.99
CA PRO A 227 -18.66 -18.22 18.18
C PRO A 227 -18.22 -18.99 16.92
N LYS A 228 -18.40 -18.42 15.72
CA LYS A 228 -17.95 -19.03 14.46
C LYS A 228 -16.42 -19.03 14.31
N HIS A 229 -15.71 -18.23 15.10
CA HIS A 229 -14.26 -18.07 15.03
C HIS A 229 -13.49 -18.92 16.04
N GLN A 230 -14.15 -19.67 16.93
CA GLN A 230 -13.49 -20.55 17.90
C GLN A 230 -12.53 -21.55 17.22
N LYS A 231 -13.01 -22.31 16.22
CA LYS A 231 -12.17 -23.26 15.47
C LYS A 231 -11.06 -22.57 14.66
N PRO A 232 -11.32 -21.47 13.92
CA PRO A 232 -10.27 -20.64 13.34
C PRO A 232 -9.18 -20.21 14.34
N ALA A 233 -9.56 -19.75 15.53
CA ALA A 233 -8.63 -19.31 16.57
C ALA A 233 -7.75 -20.45 17.08
N GLU A 234 -8.36 -21.61 17.39
CA GLU A 234 -7.62 -22.82 17.80
C GLU A 234 -6.60 -23.22 16.74
N ARG A 235 -7.05 -23.33 15.48
CA ARG A 235 -6.19 -23.72 14.36
C ARG A 235 -5.05 -22.72 14.14
N HIS A 236 -5.33 -21.42 14.24
CA HIS A 236 -4.30 -20.39 14.11
C HIS A 236 -3.26 -20.52 15.24
N GLY A 237 -3.71 -20.71 16.48
CA GLY A 237 -2.84 -20.94 17.63
C GLY A 237 -1.92 -22.16 17.46
N GLU A 238 -2.44 -23.27 16.94
CA GLU A 238 -1.64 -24.46 16.59
C GLU A 238 -0.59 -24.17 15.51
N LEU A 239 -0.96 -23.42 14.46
CA LEU A 239 -0.05 -23.03 13.39
C LEU A 239 1.05 -22.10 13.91
N VAL A 240 0.72 -21.13 14.76
CA VAL A 240 1.72 -20.25 15.40
C VAL A 240 2.65 -21.04 16.30
N LYS A 241 2.14 -22.00 17.09
CA LYS A 241 2.96 -22.88 17.91
C LYS A 241 3.93 -23.72 17.06
N THR A 242 3.48 -24.20 15.90
CA THR A 242 4.26 -25.09 15.03
C THR A 242 5.26 -24.32 14.16
N TYR A 243 4.85 -23.17 13.64
CA TYR A 243 5.57 -22.48 12.57
C TYR A 243 6.05 -21.07 12.97
N GLY A 244 5.65 -20.56 14.13
CA GLY A 244 6.05 -19.26 14.68
C GLY A 244 5.32 -18.07 14.07
N ALA A 245 5.84 -16.87 14.40
CA ALA A 245 5.24 -15.58 14.03
C ALA A 245 5.12 -15.33 12.51
N ARG A 246 5.80 -16.12 11.66
CA ARG A 246 5.63 -16.08 10.20
C ARG A 246 4.22 -16.49 9.73
N MET A 247 3.42 -17.10 10.61
CA MET A 247 2.01 -17.34 10.31
C MET A 247 1.24 -16.03 10.27
N ASN A 248 1.66 -14.98 10.96
CA ASN A 248 0.98 -13.68 10.95
C ASN A 248 1.48 -12.86 9.76
N LEU A 249 1.11 -13.28 8.54
CA LEU A 249 1.57 -12.66 7.30
C LEU A 249 0.89 -11.30 7.10
N PHE A 250 -0.43 -11.26 7.25
CA PHE A 250 -1.24 -10.05 7.26
C PHE A 250 -1.31 -9.53 8.70
N ARG A 251 -1.09 -8.23 8.86
CA ARG A 251 -1.19 -7.47 10.12
C ARG A 251 -2.56 -6.82 10.21
N GLU A 252 -2.78 -5.99 11.22
CA GLU A 252 -4.04 -5.27 11.42
C GLU A 252 -4.39 -4.33 10.25
N THR A 253 -3.38 -3.68 9.65
CA THR A 253 -3.57 -2.71 8.56
C THR A 253 -2.77 -3.09 7.30
N PRO A 254 -3.17 -2.60 6.10
CA PRO A 254 -2.38 -2.80 4.88
C PRO A 254 -0.98 -2.21 4.98
N GLU A 255 -0.79 -1.04 5.62
CA GLU A 255 0.51 -0.39 5.83
C GLU A 255 1.45 -1.28 6.65
N ALA A 256 0.97 -1.76 7.79
CA ALA A 256 1.74 -2.62 8.68
C ALA A 256 2.10 -3.94 7.99
N THR A 257 1.19 -4.45 7.15
CA THR A 257 1.41 -5.65 6.35
C THR A 257 2.50 -5.42 5.30
N LEU A 258 2.37 -4.39 4.48
CA LEU A 258 3.35 -4.08 3.44
C LEU A 258 4.74 -3.88 4.06
N ALA A 259 4.85 -3.10 5.13
CA ALA A 259 6.10 -2.89 5.84
C ALA A 259 6.73 -4.21 6.32
N ALA A 260 5.92 -5.11 6.91
CA ALA A 260 6.39 -6.41 7.37
C ALA A 260 6.82 -7.34 6.22
N LEU A 261 6.10 -7.34 5.10
CA LEU A 261 6.44 -8.11 3.90
C LEU A 261 7.76 -7.65 3.29
N VAL A 262 7.95 -6.34 3.13
CA VAL A 262 9.19 -5.75 2.62
C VAL A 262 10.37 -6.06 3.54
N ALA A 263 10.21 -5.85 4.85
CA ALA A 263 11.26 -6.13 5.83
C ALA A 263 11.66 -7.62 5.85
N SER A 264 10.68 -8.52 5.70
CA SER A 264 10.93 -9.96 5.65
C SER A 264 11.60 -10.39 4.35
N SER A 265 11.27 -9.74 3.23
CA SER A 265 11.83 -10.07 1.90
C SER A 265 13.31 -9.73 1.77
N ARG A 266 13.81 -8.77 2.57
CA ARG A 266 15.22 -8.41 2.64
C ARG A 266 16.10 -9.45 3.35
N LYS A 267 15.49 -10.37 4.12
CA LYS A 267 16.21 -11.42 4.85
C LYS A 267 16.45 -12.63 3.93
N GLN A 268 17.38 -12.50 2.98
CA GLN A 268 17.74 -13.57 2.05
C GLN A 268 18.98 -14.33 2.52
N ASP A 269 18.94 -15.66 2.45
CA ASP A 269 20.07 -16.56 2.70
C ASP A 269 20.54 -17.28 1.43
N GLY A 270 19.93 -16.94 0.27
CA GLY A 270 20.21 -17.55 -1.03
C GLY A 270 19.66 -18.97 -1.23
N LYS A 271 19.09 -19.61 -0.20
CA LYS A 271 18.62 -21.01 -0.24
C LYS A 271 17.11 -21.14 -0.49
N ARG A 272 16.37 -20.04 -0.37
CA ARG A 272 14.91 -20.00 -0.43
C ARG A 272 14.47 -18.79 -1.24
N TYR A 273 13.32 -18.91 -1.89
CA TYR A 273 12.67 -17.75 -2.48
C TYR A 273 12.26 -16.76 -1.38
N PRO A 274 12.38 -15.44 -1.64
CA PRO A 274 11.92 -14.42 -0.70
C PRO A 274 10.39 -14.29 -0.73
N LEU A 275 9.83 -13.58 0.27
CA LEU A 275 8.39 -13.25 0.25
C LEU A 275 8.03 -12.40 -0.97
N ILE A 276 8.82 -11.38 -1.26
CA ILE A 276 8.78 -10.53 -2.46
C ILE A 276 10.13 -10.70 -3.17
N ASN A 277 10.10 -11.17 -4.41
CA ASN A 277 11.27 -11.34 -5.26
C ASN A 277 11.34 -10.21 -6.29
N LEU A 278 12.23 -9.25 -6.09
CA LEU A 278 12.37 -8.09 -6.99
C LEU A 278 12.99 -8.45 -8.35
N ARG A 279 13.69 -9.59 -8.47
CA ARG A 279 14.31 -10.01 -9.74
C ARG A 279 13.36 -10.83 -10.60
N GLU A 280 12.58 -11.69 -9.94
CA GLU A 280 11.61 -12.57 -10.59
C GLU A 280 10.29 -12.49 -9.80
N PRO A 281 9.47 -11.45 -9.99
CA PRO A 281 8.24 -11.21 -9.23
C PRO A 281 7.31 -12.42 -9.10
N ALA A 282 7.12 -13.19 -10.17
CA ALA A 282 6.32 -14.43 -10.16
C ALA A 282 6.90 -15.54 -9.27
N LYS A 283 8.20 -15.47 -8.90
CA LYS A 283 8.85 -16.40 -7.95
C LYS A 283 8.79 -15.91 -6.50
N SER A 284 7.96 -14.91 -6.20
CA SER A 284 7.69 -14.46 -4.84
C SER A 284 6.91 -15.54 -4.06
N LEU A 285 7.31 -15.85 -2.83
CA LEU A 285 6.54 -16.79 -2.00
C LEU A 285 5.12 -16.31 -1.72
N LEU A 286 4.87 -15.00 -1.81
CA LEU A 286 3.53 -14.41 -1.67
C LEU A 286 2.53 -14.97 -2.70
N VAL A 287 3.00 -15.39 -3.88
CA VAL A 287 2.17 -16.02 -4.92
C VAL A 287 2.45 -17.52 -5.09
N LEU A 288 3.68 -17.97 -4.86
CA LEU A 288 4.03 -19.39 -4.97
C LEU A 288 3.40 -20.24 -3.85
N LYS A 289 3.33 -19.75 -2.61
CA LYS A 289 2.74 -20.54 -1.51
C LYS A 289 1.24 -20.78 -1.69
N PRO A 290 0.43 -19.77 -2.04
CA PRO A 290 -1.00 -19.98 -2.24
C PRO A 290 -1.34 -20.79 -3.50
N THR A 291 -0.44 -20.87 -4.50
CA THR A 291 -0.60 -21.72 -5.69
C THR A 291 -0.05 -23.13 -5.52
N ALA A 292 0.80 -23.36 -4.51
CA ALA A 292 1.51 -24.62 -4.33
C ALA A 292 0.62 -25.76 -3.81
N LYS A 293 0.99 -26.98 -4.23
CA LYS A 293 0.42 -28.22 -3.71
C LYS A 293 0.92 -28.50 -2.27
N LEU A 294 0.25 -29.46 -1.63
CA LEU A 294 0.73 -30.04 -0.38
C LEU A 294 2.12 -30.65 -0.57
N PRO A 295 2.96 -30.69 0.49
CA PRO A 295 4.21 -31.44 0.44
C PRO A 295 3.99 -32.90 0.02
N PRO A 296 4.96 -33.55 -0.64
CA PRO A 296 4.84 -34.97 -0.98
C PRO A 296 4.67 -35.81 0.28
N LYS A 297 3.94 -36.92 0.17
CA LYS A 297 3.84 -37.89 1.27
C LYS A 297 5.15 -38.65 1.43
N GLN A 298 5.51 -38.95 2.67
CA GLN A 298 6.61 -39.83 3.04
C GLN A 298 6.12 -41.29 3.03
N ASP A 299 7.05 -42.23 3.20
CA ASP A 299 6.76 -43.69 3.17
C ASP A 299 5.75 -44.12 4.25
N ASP A 300 5.72 -43.40 5.37
CA ASP A 300 4.77 -43.61 6.48
C ASP A 300 3.38 -42.98 6.23
N GLY A 301 3.18 -42.37 5.06
CA GLY A 301 1.94 -41.71 4.66
C GLY A 301 1.77 -40.28 5.20
N THR A 302 2.70 -39.78 6.02
CA THR A 302 2.67 -38.39 6.53
C THR A 302 3.11 -37.40 5.46
N LEU A 303 2.66 -36.14 5.55
CA LEU A 303 3.14 -35.10 4.64
C LEU A 303 4.56 -34.68 4.99
N GLY A 304 5.38 -34.43 3.97
CA GLY A 304 6.69 -33.79 4.12
C GLY A 304 6.62 -32.38 4.71
N LYS A 305 7.79 -31.79 4.98
CA LYS A 305 7.86 -30.39 5.42
C LYS A 305 7.56 -29.44 4.25
N PRO A 306 6.85 -28.32 4.49
CA PRO A 306 6.63 -27.32 3.44
C PRO A 306 7.94 -26.66 3.01
N SER A 307 8.15 -26.56 1.70
CA SER A 307 9.36 -26.01 1.07
C SER A 307 9.13 -24.59 0.58
N SER A 308 10.10 -23.70 0.83
CA SER A 308 10.18 -22.35 0.27
C SER A 308 11.21 -22.25 -0.86
N ALA A 309 11.75 -23.38 -1.30
CA ALA A 309 12.58 -23.53 -2.49
C ALA A 309 11.82 -24.40 -3.51
N ASP A 310 12.29 -24.44 -4.75
CA ASP A 310 11.69 -25.27 -5.79
C ASP A 310 11.84 -26.78 -5.50
N PRO A 311 10.78 -27.61 -5.58
CA PRO A 311 9.38 -27.23 -5.72
C PRO A 311 8.79 -26.63 -4.45
N VAL A 312 8.14 -25.47 -4.58
CA VAL A 312 7.46 -24.82 -3.45
C VAL A 312 6.26 -25.65 -3.02
N SER A 313 6.08 -25.81 -1.71
CA SER A 313 4.93 -26.52 -1.12
C SER A 313 4.33 -25.78 0.08
N HIS A 314 3.04 -25.97 0.30
CA HIS A 314 2.25 -25.27 1.31
C HIS A 314 1.26 -26.20 2.01
N MET A 315 1.06 -26.04 3.31
CA MET A 315 0.19 -26.92 4.12
C MET A 315 -1.31 -26.57 4.02
N GLY A 316 -1.67 -25.38 3.50
CA GLY A 316 -3.07 -24.93 3.43
C GLY A 316 -3.85 -25.41 2.22
N GLY A 317 -3.24 -26.21 1.33
CA GLY A 317 -3.76 -26.49 -0.01
C GLY A 317 -3.70 -25.25 -0.92
N ILE A 318 -4.16 -25.43 -2.16
CA ILE A 318 -4.21 -24.36 -3.18
C ILE A 318 -5.32 -23.36 -2.80
N LYS A 319 -4.97 -22.06 -2.78
CA LYS A 319 -5.86 -20.91 -2.46
C LYS A 319 -6.11 -19.98 -3.65
N MET A 320 -5.23 -20.05 -4.65
CA MET A 320 -5.36 -19.34 -5.91
C MET A 320 -4.83 -20.26 -7.02
N HIS A 321 -5.48 -20.22 -8.17
CA HIS A 321 -4.97 -20.83 -9.39
C HIS A 321 -4.15 -19.79 -10.16
N VAL A 322 -3.18 -20.23 -10.97
CA VAL A 322 -2.42 -19.30 -11.83
C VAL A 322 -3.33 -18.57 -12.84
N ASP A 323 -4.47 -19.19 -13.16
CA ASP A 323 -5.50 -18.64 -14.02
C ASP A 323 -6.62 -17.92 -13.23
N ASP A 324 -6.47 -17.72 -11.91
CA ASP A 324 -7.39 -16.93 -11.09
C ASP A 324 -7.02 -15.44 -11.20
N HIS A 325 -8.01 -14.56 -11.26
CA HIS A 325 -7.75 -13.12 -11.23
C HIS A 325 -6.96 -12.69 -9.98
N SER A 326 -7.18 -13.33 -8.83
CA SER A 326 -6.40 -13.01 -7.62
C SER A 326 -4.91 -13.28 -7.76
N TYR A 327 -4.51 -14.29 -8.55
CA TYR A 327 -3.10 -14.51 -8.88
C TYR A 327 -2.55 -13.35 -9.70
N LYS A 328 -3.30 -12.91 -10.71
CA LYS A 328 -2.93 -11.78 -11.59
C LYS A 328 -2.73 -10.49 -10.79
N LEU A 329 -3.64 -10.19 -9.86
CA LEU A 329 -3.51 -9.02 -8.96
C LEU A 329 -2.20 -9.05 -8.18
N PHE A 330 -1.84 -10.20 -7.62
CA PHE A 330 -0.61 -10.35 -6.85
C PHE A 330 0.61 -10.16 -7.74
N VAL A 331 0.64 -10.82 -8.91
CA VAL A 331 1.75 -10.71 -9.85
C VAL A 331 1.91 -9.29 -10.37
N ALA A 332 0.82 -8.65 -10.82
CA ALA A 332 0.85 -7.27 -11.31
C ALA A 332 1.39 -6.30 -10.26
N TRP A 333 0.96 -6.42 -9.00
CA TRP A 333 1.52 -5.59 -7.93
C TRP A 333 2.98 -5.92 -7.63
N LEU A 334 3.39 -7.19 -7.66
CA LEU A 334 4.78 -7.57 -7.41
C LEU A 334 5.71 -7.08 -8.52
N GLU A 335 5.26 -7.11 -9.77
CA GLU A 335 5.96 -6.58 -10.94
C GLU A 335 6.08 -5.05 -10.85
N ASP A 336 4.97 -4.37 -10.59
CA ASP A 336 4.97 -2.92 -10.42
C ASP A 336 5.85 -2.47 -9.25
N TYR A 337 5.73 -3.13 -8.09
CA TYR A 337 6.58 -2.84 -6.94
C TYR A 337 8.06 -3.06 -7.24
N ALA A 338 8.41 -4.12 -7.97
CA ALA A 338 9.78 -4.39 -8.39
C ALA A 338 10.30 -3.32 -9.37
N ALA A 339 9.47 -2.90 -10.33
CA ALA A 339 9.80 -1.85 -11.28
C ALA A 339 10.00 -0.49 -10.60
N VAL A 340 9.13 -0.11 -9.66
CA VAL A 340 9.27 1.12 -8.86
C VAL A 340 10.55 1.07 -8.02
N VAL A 341 10.78 0.00 -7.24
CA VAL A 341 11.99 -0.11 -6.40
C VAL A 341 13.28 -0.17 -7.25
N GLY A 342 13.20 -0.76 -8.44
CA GLY A 342 14.29 -0.82 -9.41
C GLY A 342 14.44 0.43 -10.28
N ASP A 343 13.61 1.45 -10.09
CA ASP A 343 13.55 2.69 -10.86
C ASP A 343 13.40 2.49 -12.39
N GLN A 344 12.62 1.48 -12.81
CA GLN A 344 12.58 0.98 -14.18
C GLN A 344 11.68 1.77 -15.14
N TYR A 345 10.69 2.52 -14.64
CA TYR A 345 9.82 3.34 -15.49
C TYR A 345 10.53 4.62 -15.91
N ALA A 346 10.60 4.89 -17.20
CA ALA A 346 11.13 6.10 -17.81
C ALA A 346 10.03 7.06 -18.25
N THR A 347 8.89 6.54 -18.73
CA THR A 347 7.79 7.35 -19.28
C THR A 347 6.44 6.99 -18.65
N ALA A 348 5.44 7.88 -18.82
CA ALA A 348 4.09 7.65 -18.32
C ALA A 348 3.39 6.46 -18.99
N ASP A 349 3.69 6.19 -20.26
CA ASP A 349 3.08 5.10 -21.04
C ASP A 349 3.53 3.70 -20.58
N GLU A 350 4.64 3.62 -19.85
CA GLU A 350 5.14 2.37 -19.26
C GLU A 350 4.44 2.02 -17.93
N LEU A 351 3.70 2.96 -17.34
CA LEU A 351 3.02 2.75 -16.07
C LEU A 351 1.89 1.71 -16.22
N PRO A 352 1.68 0.84 -15.22
CA PRO A 352 0.63 -0.16 -15.28
C PRO A 352 -0.74 0.53 -15.30
N SER A 353 -1.64 0.01 -16.13
CA SER A 353 -3.01 0.50 -16.20
C SER A 353 -3.80 0.07 -14.96
N ASP A 354 -4.10 1.01 -14.08
CA ASP A 354 -4.80 0.81 -12.82
C ASP A 354 -6.33 0.76 -12.99
N ASN A 355 -6.81 -0.22 -13.75
CA ASN A 355 -8.18 -0.18 -14.28
C ASN A 355 -9.21 -0.97 -13.47
N TRP A 356 -8.88 -1.48 -12.29
CA TRP A 356 -9.84 -2.32 -11.54
C TRP A 356 -9.90 -2.05 -10.05
N ILE A 357 -11.11 -2.09 -9.49
CA ILE A 357 -11.36 -1.94 -8.05
C ILE A 357 -12.03 -3.23 -7.54
N PRO A 358 -11.42 -3.95 -6.58
CA PRO A 358 -11.97 -5.17 -6.03
C PRO A 358 -13.22 -4.90 -5.21
N THR A 359 -14.17 -5.83 -5.24
CA THR A 359 -15.42 -5.70 -4.49
C THR A 359 -15.71 -6.98 -3.72
N GLN A 360 -16.58 -6.88 -2.72
CA GLN A 360 -17.12 -8.05 -2.02
C GLN A 360 -18.39 -8.62 -2.68
N ARG A 361 -18.75 -8.16 -3.88
CA ARG A 361 -19.93 -8.62 -4.62
C ARG A 361 -19.53 -9.82 -5.46
N ILE A 362 -20.38 -10.84 -5.49
CA ILE A 362 -20.09 -12.11 -6.17
C ILE A 362 -21.05 -12.29 -7.32
N LEU A 363 -20.54 -12.60 -8.51
CA LEU A 363 -21.34 -13.05 -9.65
C LEU A 363 -21.19 -14.57 -9.80
N ARG A 364 -22.29 -15.27 -10.07
CA ARG A 364 -22.34 -16.72 -10.20
C ARG A 364 -23.18 -17.14 -11.40
N VAL A 365 -22.58 -18.00 -12.22
CA VAL A 365 -23.29 -18.81 -13.22
C VAL A 365 -23.47 -20.22 -12.64
N LYS A 366 -24.70 -20.70 -12.61
CA LYS A 366 -25.03 -22.07 -12.20
C LYS A 366 -25.50 -22.87 -13.43
N GLY A 367 -25.09 -24.13 -13.54
CA GLY A 367 -25.43 -24.95 -14.70
C GLY A 367 -24.85 -24.38 -15.99
N THR A 368 -23.52 -24.23 -16.04
CA THR A 368 -22.81 -23.76 -17.24
C THR A 368 -23.14 -24.63 -18.46
N PRO A 369 -23.10 -24.06 -19.68
CA PRO A 369 -23.24 -24.83 -20.92
C PRO A 369 -22.37 -26.09 -20.95
N ALA A 370 -22.87 -27.17 -21.56
CA ALA A 370 -22.24 -28.50 -21.49
C ALA A 370 -20.86 -28.58 -22.18
N ASP A 371 -20.60 -27.69 -23.13
CA ASP A 371 -19.33 -27.52 -23.81
C ASP A 371 -18.27 -26.82 -22.93
N TRP A 372 -18.68 -26.15 -21.85
CA TRP A 372 -17.77 -25.55 -20.87
C TRP A 372 -17.28 -26.63 -19.89
N LYS A 373 -16.12 -27.21 -20.19
CA LYS A 373 -15.54 -28.32 -19.39
C LYS A 373 -15.04 -27.83 -18.03
N PRO A 374 -15.08 -28.65 -16.96
CA PRO A 374 -14.42 -28.32 -15.70
C PRO A 374 -12.95 -27.92 -15.89
N GLY A 375 -12.55 -26.81 -15.27
CA GLY A 375 -11.22 -26.20 -15.43
C GLY A 375 -11.12 -25.16 -16.54
N SER A 376 -12.13 -25.02 -17.42
CA SER A 376 -12.12 -23.93 -18.42
C SER A 376 -12.15 -22.58 -17.74
N VAL A 377 -11.32 -21.65 -18.20
CA VAL A 377 -11.29 -20.27 -17.68
C VAL A 377 -12.41 -19.47 -18.35
N VAL A 378 -13.18 -18.75 -17.54
CA VAL A 378 -14.31 -17.94 -17.99
C VAL A 378 -14.16 -16.52 -17.47
N GLN A 379 -14.32 -15.55 -18.35
CA GLN A 379 -14.49 -14.14 -18.00
C GLN A 379 -15.96 -13.74 -18.19
N LEU A 380 -16.52 -13.08 -17.18
CA LEU A 380 -17.87 -12.54 -17.20
C LEU A 380 -17.76 -11.03 -17.09
N PHE A 381 -18.19 -10.32 -18.12
CA PHE A 381 -18.22 -8.86 -18.16
C PHE A 381 -19.64 -8.37 -17.94
N VAL A 382 -19.80 -7.38 -17.07
CA VAL A 382 -21.07 -6.77 -16.68
C VAL A 382 -21.17 -5.42 -17.37
N HIS A 383 -22.24 -5.22 -18.13
CA HIS A 383 -22.51 -4.00 -18.89
C HIS A 383 -23.77 -3.32 -18.33
N GLY A 384 -23.64 -2.03 -17.99
CA GLY A 384 -24.76 -1.18 -17.62
C GLY A 384 -25.48 -0.62 -18.84
N LYS A 385 -26.56 0.13 -18.63
CA LYS A 385 -27.21 0.92 -19.68
C LYS A 385 -26.55 2.30 -19.80
N ASP A 386 -26.46 2.81 -21.01
CA ASP A 386 -26.03 4.18 -21.31
C ASP A 386 -27.16 5.20 -21.06
N SER A 387 -26.89 6.48 -21.30
CA SER A 387 -27.88 7.57 -21.15
C SER A 387 -29.07 7.46 -22.11
N SER A 388 -28.96 6.65 -23.16
CA SER A 388 -30.04 6.37 -24.12
C SER A 388 -30.84 5.11 -23.74
N GLY A 389 -30.47 4.41 -22.67
CA GLY A 389 -31.08 3.17 -22.22
C GLY A 389 -30.63 1.93 -22.98
N ASN A 390 -29.64 2.04 -23.88
CA ASN A 390 -29.03 0.91 -24.56
C ASN A 390 -27.93 0.28 -23.70
N TRP A 391 -27.57 -0.98 -23.96
CA TRP A 391 -26.42 -1.58 -23.28
C TRP A 391 -25.12 -0.91 -23.70
N SER A 392 -24.32 -0.48 -22.73
CA SER A 392 -22.97 0.05 -22.97
C SER A 392 -22.07 -1.02 -23.57
N ASP A 393 -21.29 -0.66 -24.60
CA ASP A 393 -20.25 -1.54 -25.13
C ASP A 393 -19.12 -1.74 -24.13
N ASP A 394 -18.82 -0.70 -23.33
CA ASP A 394 -17.82 -0.78 -22.27
C ASP A 394 -18.39 -1.45 -21.01
N PRO A 395 -17.73 -2.47 -20.45
CA PRO A 395 -18.17 -3.14 -19.24
C PRO A 395 -17.87 -2.32 -17.99
N VAL A 396 -18.81 -2.27 -17.05
CA VAL A 396 -18.65 -1.55 -15.77
C VAL A 396 -17.96 -2.39 -14.70
N ALA A 397 -18.01 -3.72 -14.85
CA ALA A 397 -17.33 -4.66 -13.97
C ALA A 397 -17.04 -5.97 -14.69
N PHE A 398 -16.15 -6.79 -14.12
CA PHE A 398 -15.95 -8.15 -14.60
C PHE A 398 -15.57 -9.09 -13.46
N THR A 399 -15.64 -10.38 -13.74
CA THR A 399 -15.00 -11.41 -12.92
C THR A 399 -14.39 -12.49 -13.79
N GLN A 400 -13.37 -13.17 -13.27
CA GLN A 400 -12.77 -14.33 -13.91
C GLN A 400 -12.68 -15.48 -12.93
N SER A 401 -13.07 -16.67 -13.37
CA SER A 401 -12.98 -17.89 -12.58
C SER A 401 -12.91 -19.11 -13.49
N VAL A 402 -12.86 -20.30 -12.89
CA VAL A 402 -12.84 -21.57 -13.62
C VAL A 402 -14.17 -22.29 -13.46
N VAL A 403 -14.55 -23.05 -14.49
CA VAL A 403 -15.70 -23.95 -14.40
C VAL A 403 -15.41 -25.04 -13.38
N THR A 404 -16.22 -25.11 -12.33
CA THR A 404 -16.09 -26.13 -11.29
C THR A 404 -16.64 -27.49 -11.78
N PRO A 405 -16.28 -28.61 -11.13
CA PRO A 405 -16.88 -29.92 -11.43
C PRO A 405 -18.41 -29.99 -11.26
N ARG A 406 -19.02 -28.98 -10.63
CA ARG A 406 -20.47 -28.84 -10.46
C ARG A 406 -21.10 -27.94 -11.53
N ALA A 407 -20.42 -27.69 -12.64
CA ALA A 407 -20.86 -26.80 -13.72
C ALA A 407 -21.25 -25.41 -13.21
N MET A 408 -20.37 -24.80 -12.41
CA MET A 408 -20.55 -23.43 -11.91
C MET A 408 -19.31 -22.59 -12.19
N VAL A 409 -19.52 -21.30 -12.44
CA VAL A 409 -18.49 -20.26 -12.44
C VAL A 409 -18.88 -19.26 -11.36
N ASN A 410 -17.96 -18.93 -10.46
CA ASN A 410 -18.20 -17.94 -9.42
C ASN A 410 -16.95 -17.09 -9.17
N GLY A 411 -17.14 -15.78 -9.02
CA GLY A 411 -16.02 -14.90 -8.74
C GLY A 411 -16.47 -13.57 -8.15
N ALA A 412 -15.56 -12.95 -7.41
CA ALA A 412 -15.76 -11.59 -6.94
C ALA A 412 -15.70 -10.63 -8.13
N LEU A 413 -16.59 -9.65 -8.16
CA LEU A 413 -16.58 -8.60 -9.17
C LEU A 413 -15.46 -7.61 -8.91
N LEU A 414 -14.87 -7.18 -10.01
CA LEU A 414 -13.92 -6.08 -10.08
C LEU A 414 -14.57 -5.00 -10.93
N LEU A 415 -14.74 -3.82 -10.36
CA LEU A 415 -15.23 -2.66 -11.11
C LEU A 415 -14.14 -2.18 -12.05
N ILE A 416 -14.50 -1.69 -13.23
CA ILE A 416 -13.55 -1.14 -14.18
C ILE A 416 -13.45 0.36 -13.95
N ALA A 417 -12.30 0.81 -13.43
CA ALA A 417 -12.10 2.16 -12.91
C ALA A 417 -12.17 3.24 -14.01
N SER A 418 -11.76 2.93 -15.24
CA SER A 418 -11.84 3.86 -16.38
C SER A 418 -13.28 4.29 -16.71
N ASN A 419 -14.26 3.54 -16.23
CA ASN A 419 -15.68 3.79 -16.45
C ASN A 419 -16.35 4.46 -15.24
N LEU A 420 -15.57 4.79 -14.20
CA LEU A 420 -15.95 5.66 -13.11
C LEU A 420 -15.51 7.08 -13.48
N GLY A 421 -16.37 8.08 -13.23
CA GLY A 421 -16.02 9.47 -13.56
C GLY A 421 -14.73 9.91 -12.87
N PRO A 422 -13.96 10.87 -13.44
CA PRO A 422 -12.66 11.28 -12.92
C PRO A 422 -12.67 11.80 -11.47
N ASP A 423 -13.85 12.23 -10.98
CA ASP A 423 -14.05 12.77 -9.63
C ASP A 423 -14.73 11.77 -8.67
N GLN A 424 -14.97 10.53 -9.11
CA GLN A 424 -15.67 9.55 -8.29
C GLN A 424 -14.67 8.86 -7.35
N GLU A 425 -14.37 9.50 -6.22
CA GLU A 425 -13.75 8.82 -5.09
C GLU A 425 -14.67 7.66 -4.67
N VAL A 426 -14.27 6.44 -4.99
CA VAL A 426 -14.96 5.24 -4.52
C VAL A 426 -14.62 5.09 -3.05
N ALA A 427 -15.43 5.69 -2.17
CA ALA A 427 -15.40 5.37 -0.75
C ALA A 427 -15.50 3.83 -0.61
N GLU A 428 -14.81 3.22 0.37
CA GLU A 428 -14.73 1.75 0.51
C GLU A 428 -16.10 1.05 0.51
N ASP A 429 -17.16 1.75 0.93
CA ASP A 429 -18.54 1.26 0.99
C ASP A 429 -19.43 1.68 -0.19
N ALA A 430 -19.01 2.65 -1.00
CA ALA A 430 -19.78 3.15 -2.14
C ALA A 430 -19.56 2.23 -3.34
N PHE A 431 -20.34 1.16 -3.42
CA PHE A 431 -20.39 0.36 -4.64
C PHE A 431 -21.12 1.14 -5.74
N PRO A 432 -20.46 1.48 -6.85
CA PRO A 432 -21.02 2.41 -7.83
C PRO A 432 -22.12 1.79 -8.70
N LEU A 433 -22.27 0.45 -8.71
CA LEU A 433 -23.37 -0.15 -9.48
C LEU A 433 -24.65 -0.17 -8.64
N ALA A 434 -25.64 0.59 -9.10
CA ALA A 434 -26.98 0.58 -8.51
C ALA A 434 -27.69 -0.76 -8.75
N PRO A 435 -28.63 -1.18 -7.88
CA PRO A 435 -29.53 -2.28 -8.21
C PRO A 435 -30.29 -2.04 -9.52
N GLY A 436 -30.50 -3.09 -10.32
CA GLY A 436 -31.26 -3.02 -11.57
C GLY A 436 -30.80 -4.00 -12.63
N GLU A 437 -31.18 -3.73 -13.88
CA GLU A 437 -30.87 -4.62 -15.01
C GLU A 437 -29.44 -4.42 -15.53
N TYR A 438 -28.74 -5.53 -15.77
CA TYR A 438 -27.40 -5.57 -16.35
C TYR A 438 -27.29 -6.65 -17.42
N LEU A 439 -26.51 -6.40 -18.47
CA LEU A 439 -26.13 -7.40 -19.45
C LEU A 439 -24.81 -8.05 -19.04
N VAL A 440 -24.81 -9.37 -18.88
CA VAL A 440 -23.60 -10.15 -18.63
C VAL A 440 -23.17 -10.81 -19.94
N LYS A 441 -21.97 -10.50 -20.43
CA LYS A 441 -21.32 -11.17 -21.56
C LYS A 441 -20.29 -12.18 -21.03
N ALA A 442 -20.37 -13.41 -21.49
CA ALA A 442 -19.48 -14.50 -21.08
C ALA A 442 -18.49 -14.86 -22.19
N TYR A 443 -17.23 -15.03 -21.81
CA TYR A 443 -16.12 -15.39 -22.69
C TYR A 443 -15.39 -16.59 -22.11
N VAL A 444 -15.06 -17.58 -22.95
CA VAL A 444 -14.44 -18.84 -22.52
C VAL A 444 -13.11 -19.01 -23.21
N ASP A 445 -12.06 -19.19 -22.42
CA ASP A 445 -10.70 -19.40 -22.93
C ASP A 445 -10.55 -20.83 -23.49
N THR A 446 -10.92 -21.01 -24.76
CA THR A 446 -10.82 -22.31 -25.43
C THR A 446 -9.42 -22.60 -25.98
N GLU A 447 -8.60 -21.56 -26.16
CA GLU A 447 -7.26 -21.64 -26.74
C GLU A 447 -6.14 -21.55 -25.69
N SER A 448 -6.47 -21.47 -24.41
CA SER A 448 -5.52 -21.29 -23.30
C SER A 448 -4.70 -20.00 -23.41
N LYS A 449 -5.31 -18.92 -23.91
CA LYS A 449 -4.73 -17.57 -24.00
C LYS A 449 -4.31 -17.09 -22.61
N ILE A 450 -5.16 -17.27 -21.60
CA ILE A 450 -4.92 -16.83 -20.22
C ILE A 450 -3.75 -17.58 -19.59
N LYS A 451 -3.57 -18.85 -19.92
CA LYS A 451 -2.43 -19.63 -19.42
C LYS A 451 -1.10 -19.06 -19.93
N THR A 452 -1.09 -18.56 -21.16
CA THR A 452 0.11 -18.01 -21.82
C THR A 452 0.37 -16.57 -21.37
N ALA A 453 -0.68 -15.77 -21.29
CA ALA A 453 -0.64 -14.40 -20.82
C ALA A 453 -1.68 -14.22 -19.70
N PRO A 454 -1.31 -14.49 -18.43
CA PRO A 454 -2.23 -14.38 -17.33
C PRO A 454 -2.92 -13.02 -17.27
N SER A 455 -2.31 -11.89 -17.57
CA SER A 455 -3.00 -10.59 -17.52
C SER A 455 -4.01 -10.34 -18.65
N GLN A 456 -4.08 -11.18 -19.68
CA GLN A 456 -4.92 -10.95 -20.87
C GLN A 456 -6.42 -10.96 -20.54
N LEU A 457 -7.17 -10.09 -21.23
CA LEU A 457 -8.64 -10.14 -21.33
C LEU A 457 -9.03 -10.89 -22.61
N LEU A 458 -10.06 -11.73 -22.50
CA LEU A 458 -10.65 -12.45 -23.62
C LEU A 458 -11.43 -11.48 -24.51
N ASP A 459 -11.46 -11.77 -25.80
CA ASP A 459 -12.00 -10.88 -26.83
C ASP A 459 -13.21 -11.49 -27.54
N SER A 460 -13.71 -10.84 -28.58
CA SER A 460 -14.90 -11.30 -29.32
C SER A 460 -14.77 -12.70 -29.92
N SER A 461 -13.55 -13.20 -30.18
CA SER A 461 -13.33 -14.58 -30.64
C SER A 461 -13.62 -15.63 -29.57
N ASP A 462 -13.59 -15.24 -28.29
CA ASP A 462 -13.85 -16.10 -27.13
C ASP A 462 -15.31 -16.01 -26.66
N PHE A 463 -16.15 -15.21 -27.32
CA PHE A 463 -17.51 -14.94 -26.89
C PHE A 463 -18.37 -16.22 -26.90
N ALA A 464 -18.94 -16.54 -25.75
CA ALA A 464 -19.69 -17.77 -25.52
C ALA A 464 -21.20 -17.55 -25.31
N GLY A 465 -21.62 -16.31 -25.07
CA GLY A 465 -23.02 -15.92 -24.97
C GLY A 465 -23.24 -14.79 -23.96
N GLN A 466 -24.47 -14.33 -23.85
CA GLN A 466 -24.86 -13.22 -22.97
C GLN A 466 -26.22 -13.44 -22.31
N ALA A 467 -26.45 -12.82 -21.15
CA ALA A 467 -27.71 -12.89 -20.44
C ALA A 467 -28.01 -11.57 -19.71
N VAL A 468 -29.28 -11.16 -19.67
CA VAL A 468 -29.73 -10.04 -18.84
C VAL A 468 -30.04 -10.54 -17.44
N ILE A 469 -29.53 -9.88 -16.41
CA ILE A 469 -29.82 -10.15 -15.00
C ILE A 469 -30.45 -8.93 -14.35
N ASP A 470 -31.27 -9.16 -13.33
CA ASP A 470 -31.73 -8.12 -12.40
C ASP A 470 -30.94 -8.28 -11.10
N ALA A 471 -29.98 -7.39 -10.88
CA ALA A 471 -28.96 -7.52 -9.86
C ALA A 471 -29.22 -6.58 -8.68
N LYS A 472 -28.96 -7.06 -7.47
CA LYS A 472 -29.08 -6.28 -6.22
C LYS A 472 -27.73 -5.81 -5.70
N TRP A 473 -26.67 -6.51 -6.08
CA TRP A 473 -25.27 -6.25 -5.74
C TRP A 473 -24.99 -6.25 -4.23
N LEU A 474 -25.61 -7.20 -3.54
CA LEU A 474 -25.41 -7.43 -2.11
C LEU A 474 -24.03 -8.05 -1.83
N ILE A 475 -23.53 -7.85 -0.60
CA ILE A 475 -22.19 -8.25 -0.19
C ILE A 475 -22.14 -9.74 0.18
N GLY A 476 -21.11 -10.42 -0.32
CA GLY A 476 -20.69 -11.75 0.13
C GLY A 476 -21.31 -12.93 -0.61
N PHE A 477 -20.69 -14.10 -0.44
CA PHE A 477 -21.08 -15.35 -1.11
C PHE A 477 -22.53 -15.81 -0.92
N PRO A 478 -23.17 -15.65 0.27
CA PRO A 478 -24.57 -16.01 0.46
C PRO A 478 -25.53 -15.14 -0.37
N GLN A 479 -25.08 -13.94 -0.75
CA GLN A 479 -25.84 -12.96 -1.50
C GLN A 479 -25.33 -12.81 -2.95
N ALA A 480 -24.66 -13.84 -3.47
CA ALA A 480 -24.13 -13.81 -4.83
C ALA A 480 -25.24 -13.63 -5.86
N GLU A 481 -25.05 -12.70 -6.79
CA GLU A 481 -25.92 -12.56 -7.94
C GLU A 481 -25.79 -13.80 -8.81
N THR A 482 -26.88 -14.56 -8.92
CA THR A 482 -26.87 -15.89 -9.50
C THR A 482 -27.83 -15.96 -10.69
N PHE A 483 -27.34 -16.45 -11.83
CA PHE A 483 -28.17 -16.79 -12.97
C PHE A 483 -27.82 -18.17 -13.53
N GLU A 484 -28.79 -18.80 -14.21
CA GLU A 484 -28.61 -20.11 -14.82
C GLU A 484 -27.91 -19.96 -16.19
N GLY A 485 -26.93 -20.81 -16.47
CA GLY A 485 -26.14 -20.79 -17.69
C GLY A 485 -26.97 -21.03 -18.95
N ALA A 486 -28.12 -21.72 -18.83
CA ALA A 486 -29.09 -21.88 -19.91
C ALA A 486 -29.71 -20.55 -20.40
N ARG A 487 -29.54 -19.44 -19.67
CA ARG A 487 -29.98 -18.10 -20.10
C ARG A 487 -28.99 -17.42 -21.04
N LEU A 488 -27.79 -17.96 -21.20
CA LEU A 488 -26.78 -17.41 -22.12
C LEU A 488 -27.22 -17.68 -23.57
N VAL A 489 -27.45 -16.61 -24.32
CA VAL A 489 -27.76 -16.64 -25.75
C VAL A 489 -26.57 -16.09 -26.55
N LYS A 490 -26.30 -16.66 -27.72
CA LYS A 490 -25.26 -16.15 -28.62
C LYS A 490 -25.73 -14.92 -29.39
#